data_AF-A0A387AR64-F1
#
_entry.id   AF-A0A387AR64-F1
#
_cell.length_a   1.000
_cell.length_b   1.000
_cell.length_c   1.000
_cell.angle_alpha   90.00
_cell.angle_beta   90.00
_cell.angle_gamma   90.00
#
_symmetry.space_group_name_H-M   'P 1'
#
loop_
_entity.id
_entity.type
_entity.pdbx_description
1 polymer ?
#
loop_
_entity_poly.entity_id
_entity_poly.type
_entity_poly.pdbx_seq_one_letter_code
_entity_poly.pdbx_strand_id
1 'polypeptide(L)'
;MLKKRICIIGLASLISMMLVGCGNSKAAHHSDKPYGAGQTSKKVSSGSNSSTISNEANSSNDNNSSTISNGASSSNDDNSSNSTSNVELDDKTLGVLANEYKNDLNANASGKKGNTDQYSDYTSVKKPNPKDSEFLYDFFYMDKSSNREDTDNHQYNRLTRNGDGTADTMFKVDGSDVTIKYQDMAHAGNKTVAETPFTSKTVSKAYLINTYYKTSAQRVHVDNYAKSILNEDEYSKHSNS
;
A
#
# COMPACT_ATOMS: atom_id res chain seq x y z
N MET A 1 17.37 37.15 22.01
CA MET A 1 18.03 36.00 22.66
C MET A 1 17.43 35.78 24.04
N LEU A 2 16.56 34.77 24.20
CA LEU A 2 16.31 34.14 25.50
C LEU A 2 15.81 32.71 25.25
N LYS A 3 16.70 31.75 25.46
CA LYS A 3 16.46 30.30 25.31
C LYS A 3 15.59 29.84 26.49
N LYS A 4 14.43 29.24 26.23
CA LYS A 4 13.70 28.48 27.26
C LYS A 4 13.83 26.99 26.98
N ARG A 5 14.53 26.32 27.89
CA ARG A 5 14.78 24.87 27.92
C ARG A 5 13.73 24.21 28.83
N ILE A 6 13.05 23.19 28.29
CA ILE A 6 12.71 21.85 28.83
C ILE A 6 11.99 21.73 30.20
N CYS A 7 10.94 20.90 30.23
CA CYS A 7 10.79 19.82 31.24
C CYS A 7 9.88 18.69 30.71
N ILE A 8 10.49 17.56 30.36
CA ILE A 8 9.83 16.27 30.09
C ILE A 8 9.63 15.58 31.43
N ILE A 9 8.38 15.44 31.88
CA ILE A 9 8.02 14.62 33.04
C ILE A 9 7.61 13.25 32.49
N GLY A 10 8.51 12.29 32.66
CA GLY A 10 8.26 10.88 32.36
C GLY A 10 7.26 10.29 33.35
N LEU A 11 6.33 9.48 32.84
CA LEU A 11 5.50 8.60 33.65
C LEU A 11 5.85 7.16 33.30
N ALA A 12 6.39 6.49 34.31
CA ALA A 12 6.97 5.17 34.27
C ALA A 12 5.93 4.08 33.94
N SER A 13 6.34 3.20 33.02
CA SER A 13 5.71 1.93 32.70
C SER A 13 5.83 0.95 33.88
N LEU A 14 4.70 0.49 34.42
CA LEU A 14 4.64 -0.70 35.27
C LEU A 14 4.11 -1.88 34.45
N ILE A 15 5.03 -2.74 34.04
CA ILE A 15 4.74 -4.05 33.43
C ILE A 15 4.50 -5.04 34.56
N SER A 16 3.30 -5.60 34.65
CA SER A 16 3.03 -6.80 35.44
C SER A 16 3.12 -8.02 34.52
N MET A 17 4.24 -8.74 34.60
CA MET A 17 4.38 -10.09 34.03
C MET A 17 3.79 -11.13 34.99
N MET A 18 2.78 -11.86 34.53
CA MET A 18 2.25 -13.12 35.09
C MET A 18 1.53 -13.81 33.92
N LEU A 19 1.66 -15.09 33.57
CA LEU A 19 2.25 -16.29 34.16
C LEU A 19 2.52 -17.26 32.97
N VAL A 20 3.66 -17.96 32.97
CA VAL A 20 3.92 -19.07 32.04
C VAL A 20 3.17 -20.31 32.51
N GLY A 21 2.31 -20.87 31.65
CA GLY A 21 1.62 -22.14 31.89
C GLY A 21 2.52 -23.33 31.53
N CYS A 22 2.73 -24.24 32.48
CA CYS A 22 3.28 -25.57 32.24
C CYS A 22 2.19 -26.46 31.61
N GLY A 23 2.35 -26.82 30.33
CA GLY A 23 1.54 -27.82 29.65
C GLY A 23 2.32 -29.11 29.43
N ASN A 24 1.94 -30.18 30.13
CA ASN A 24 2.40 -31.55 29.91
C ASN A 24 1.69 -32.15 28.69
N SER A 25 2.43 -32.80 27.80
CA SER A 25 1.90 -33.94 27.04
C SER A 25 3.02 -34.92 26.74
N LYS A 26 2.84 -36.14 27.26
CA LYS A 26 3.65 -37.33 27.02
C LYS A 26 3.51 -37.76 25.55
N ALA A 27 4.62 -38.13 24.92
CA ALA A 27 4.64 -39.16 23.89
C ALA A 27 5.98 -39.87 23.96
N ALA A 28 5.95 -41.08 24.51
CA ALA A 28 7.05 -42.03 24.43
C ALA A 28 6.74 -42.97 23.26
N HIS A 29 7.67 -43.09 22.31
CA HIS A 29 7.98 -44.37 21.67
C HIS A 29 9.46 -44.35 21.26
N HIS A 30 10.23 -45.17 21.97
CA HIS A 30 11.61 -45.61 21.72
C HIS A 30 11.66 -46.34 20.37
N SER A 31 12.57 -45.98 19.45
CA SER A 31 13.88 -46.62 19.16
C SER A 31 13.76 -47.97 18.43
N ASP A 32 14.51 -48.31 17.39
CA ASP A 32 15.97 -48.40 17.32
C ASP A 32 16.54 -48.32 15.88
N LYS A 33 17.83 -47.91 15.82
CA LYS A 33 18.79 -47.93 14.68
C LYS A 33 19.26 -49.38 14.37
N PRO A 34 20.37 -49.72 13.64
CA PRO A 34 21.39 -48.93 12.88
C PRO A 34 21.88 -49.57 11.54
N TYR A 35 23.00 -49.03 11.01
CA TYR A 35 23.85 -49.42 9.86
C TYR A 35 23.45 -48.84 8.49
N GLY A 36 24.32 -48.26 7.66
CA GLY A 36 25.78 -48.17 7.61
C GLY A 36 26.25 -48.28 6.15
N ALA A 37 27.22 -47.46 5.72
CA ALA A 37 27.88 -47.42 4.38
C ALA A 37 26.98 -46.93 3.21
N GLY A 38 27.40 -46.13 2.23
CA GLY A 38 28.72 -45.77 1.71
C GLY A 38 28.78 -46.08 0.20
N GLN A 39 29.01 -45.05 -0.63
CA GLN A 39 29.39 -45.10 -2.07
C GLN A 39 28.30 -45.56 -3.09
N THR A 40 28.19 -45.17 -4.37
CA THR A 40 29.10 -44.61 -5.40
C THR A 40 28.31 -43.85 -6.51
N SER A 41 29.00 -42.88 -7.15
CA SER A 41 29.17 -42.62 -8.61
C SER A 41 28.03 -42.33 -9.62
N LYS A 42 28.26 -41.21 -10.35
CA LYS A 42 28.20 -40.99 -11.83
C LYS A 42 26.81 -40.94 -12.51
N LYS A 43 26.53 -40.23 -13.60
CA LYS A 43 27.15 -39.21 -14.50
C LYS A 43 26.14 -39.06 -15.67
N VAL A 44 26.14 -37.92 -16.39
CA VAL A 44 25.62 -37.69 -17.78
C VAL A 44 24.10 -37.48 -17.90
N SER A 45 23.52 -36.69 -18.81
CA SER A 45 23.84 -35.46 -19.60
C SER A 45 22.63 -35.22 -20.52
N SER A 46 22.46 -33.95 -20.93
CA SER A 46 21.90 -33.47 -22.21
C SER A 46 20.39 -33.54 -22.48
N GLY A 47 19.86 -32.38 -22.94
CA GLY A 47 18.63 -32.31 -23.72
C GLY A 47 17.99 -30.92 -23.76
N SER A 48 18.64 -29.95 -24.41
CA SER A 48 18.08 -28.62 -24.71
C SER A 48 16.99 -28.73 -25.79
N ASN A 49 15.80 -28.15 -25.57
CA ASN A 49 14.83 -27.86 -26.61
C ASN A 49 14.71 -26.35 -26.80
N SER A 50 15.28 -25.88 -27.92
CA SER A 50 15.05 -24.57 -28.52
C SER A 50 13.87 -24.70 -29.48
N SER A 51 12.81 -23.92 -29.29
CA SER A 51 11.74 -23.74 -30.28
C SER A 51 11.78 -22.33 -30.84
N THR A 52 12.16 -22.27 -32.11
CA THR A 52 12.12 -21.11 -33.02
C THR A 52 10.70 -20.58 -33.18
N ILE A 53 10.49 -19.28 -32.99
CA ILE A 53 9.27 -18.56 -33.33
C ILE A 53 9.44 -18.02 -34.76
N SER A 54 8.57 -18.47 -35.67
CA SER A 54 8.43 -17.93 -37.02
C SER A 54 7.41 -16.80 -37.04
N ASN A 55 7.85 -15.63 -37.50
CA ASN A 55 7.02 -14.47 -37.80
C ASN A 55 6.19 -14.72 -39.07
N GLU A 56 4.87 -14.55 -38.98
CA GLU A 56 4.03 -14.25 -40.14
C GLU A 56 3.32 -12.91 -39.89
N ALA A 57 3.72 -11.89 -40.65
CA ALA A 57 3.03 -10.62 -40.75
C ALA A 57 2.18 -10.66 -42.03
N ASN A 58 0.87 -10.45 -41.90
CA ASN A 58 0.01 -10.18 -43.04
C ASN A 58 -0.72 -8.84 -42.82
N SER A 59 -0.78 -8.08 -43.90
CA SER A 59 -1.10 -6.66 -44.00
C SER A 59 -2.60 -6.39 -44.16
N SER A 60 -2.98 -5.12 -43.91
CA SER A 60 -4.17 -4.37 -44.38
C SER A 60 -5.52 -4.77 -43.75
N ASN A 61 -6.45 -3.87 -43.41
CA ASN A 61 -6.87 -2.66 -44.13
C ASN A 61 -7.71 -1.72 -43.24
N ASP A 62 -7.89 -0.49 -43.73
CA ASP A 62 -8.60 0.67 -43.17
C ASP A 62 -10.07 0.45 -42.71
N ASN A 63 -10.54 1.26 -41.75
CA ASN A 63 -11.67 2.16 -42.01
C ASN A 63 -12.00 3.15 -40.88
N ASN A 64 -12.25 4.37 -41.33
CA ASN A 64 -12.74 5.56 -40.63
C ASN A 64 -14.28 5.55 -40.61
N SER A 65 -14.94 5.92 -39.49
CA SER A 65 -16.24 6.63 -39.51
C SER A 65 -16.69 7.08 -38.11
N SER A 66 -17.12 8.33 -38.04
CA SER A 66 -17.78 9.02 -36.93
C SER A 66 -19.15 8.44 -36.54
N THR A 67 -19.60 8.67 -35.30
CA THR A 67 -20.81 9.47 -34.92
C THR A 67 -21.22 9.22 -33.45
N ILE A 68 -21.65 10.31 -32.82
CA ILE A 68 -22.19 10.48 -31.46
C ILE A 68 -23.56 9.81 -31.29
N SER A 69 -23.83 9.12 -30.16
CA SER A 69 -25.06 9.35 -29.34
C SER A 69 -25.18 8.43 -28.12
N ASN A 70 -25.74 9.03 -27.06
CA ASN A 70 -26.08 8.55 -25.72
C ASN A 70 -26.87 7.22 -25.63
N GLY A 71 -26.65 6.53 -24.49
CA GLY A 71 -27.75 5.99 -23.69
C GLY A 71 -27.82 4.46 -23.50
N ALA A 72 -27.91 4.09 -22.22
CA ALA A 72 -28.44 2.84 -21.65
C ALA A 72 -27.47 1.68 -21.34
N SER A 73 -27.61 1.27 -20.07
CA SER A 73 -27.03 0.15 -19.34
C SER A 73 -27.21 -1.20 -20.05
N SER A 74 -26.16 -2.02 -20.07
CA SER A 74 -26.29 -3.48 -20.02
C SER A 74 -24.98 -4.12 -19.56
N SER A 75 -25.16 -5.11 -18.72
CA SER A 75 -24.22 -5.95 -18.00
C SER A 75 -23.36 -6.86 -18.88
N ASN A 76 -22.15 -7.13 -18.34
CA ASN A 76 -21.29 -8.31 -18.45
C ASN A 76 -20.85 -8.76 -19.84
N ASP A 77 -19.54 -8.63 -20.09
CA ASP A 77 -18.73 -9.72 -20.62
C ASP A 77 -17.29 -9.60 -20.10
N ASP A 78 -16.94 -10.52 -19.19
CA ASP A 78 -15.57 -10.83 -18.79
C ASP A 78 -14.87 -11.54 -19.95
N ASN A 79 -14.11 -10.79 -20.75
CA ASN A 79 -12.99 -11.36 -21.50
C ASN A 79 -11.96 -10.29 -21.87
N SER A 80 -11.27 -9.72 -20.88
CA SER A 80 -10.07 -8.94 -21.15
C SER A 80 -8.85 -9.83 -20.92
N SER A 81 -8.23 -10.20 -22.04
CA SER A 81 -6.85 -10.66 -22.12
C SER A 81 -5.97 -9.93 -21.12
N ASN A 82 -5.16 -10.70 -20.39
CA ASN A 82 -4.25 -10.28 -19.34
C ASN A 82 -3.10 -9.43 -19.92
N SER A 83 -3.42 -8.22 -20.38
CA SER A 83 -2.47 -7.17 -20.70
C SER A 83 -2.34 -6.33 -19.44
N THR A 84 -1.13 -6.25 -18.90
CA THR A 84 -0.77 -5.38 -17.77
C THR A 84 -1.29 -3.99 -18.10
N SER A 85 -2.37 -3.59 -17.45
CA SER A 85 -3.17 -2.47 -17.93
C SER A 85 -2.37 -1.19 -17.76
N ASN A 86 -2.12 -0.49 -18.87
CA ASN A 86 -1.64 0.90 -18.91
C ASN A 86 -2.76 1.85 -18.40
N VAL A 87 -3.39 1.52 -17.28
CA VAL A 87 -4.36 2.40 -16.63
C VAL A 87 -3.56 3.56 -16.05
N GLU A 88 -3.72 4.72 -16.67
CA GLU A 88 -3.15 5.97 -16.17
C GLU A 88 -4.03 6.47 -15.02
N LEU A 89 -3.53 6.31 -13.79
CA LEU A 89 -4.16 6.80 -12.57
C LEU A 89 -3.53 8.14 -12.19
N ASP A 90 -4.34 9.06 -11.67
CA ASP A 90 -3.84 10.29 -11.08
C ASP A 90 -2.99 10.02 -9.83
N ASP A 91 -2.14 10.99 -9.47
CA ASP A 91 -1.22 10.87 -8.34
C ASP A 91 -1.94 10.63 -7.01
N LYS A 92 -3.13 11.22 -6.81
CA LYS A 92 -3.90 11.03 -5.56
C LYS A 92 -4.37 9.59 -5.44
N THR A 93 -4.91 9.02 -6.52
CA THR A 93 -5.32 7.62 -6.60
C THR A 93 -4.13 6.68 -6.42
N LEU A 94 -2.98 6.97 -7.05
CA LEU A 94 -1.74 6.22 -6.81
C LEU A 94 -1.26 6.32 -5.35
N GLY A 95 -1.46 7.46 -4.69
CA GLY A 95 -1.21 7.65 -3.27
C GLY A 95 -2.07 6.75 -2.39
N VAL A 96 -3.35 6.59 -2.74
CA VAL A 96 -4.26 5.66 -2.06
C VAL A 96 -3.75 4.22 -2.18
N LEU A 97 -3.37 3.77 -3.38
CA LEU A 97 -2.79 2.44 -3.57
C LEU A 97 -1.47 2.26 -2.82
N ALA A 98 -0.62 3.29 -2.79
CA ALA A 98 0.63 3.30 -2.03
C ALA A 98 0.39 3.16 -0.52
N ASN A 99 -0.70 3.74 0.00
CA ASN A 99 -1.07 3.61 1.40
C ASN A 99 -1.57 2.20 1.74
N GLU A 100 -2.34 1.54 0.87
CA GLU A 100 -2.67 0.12 1.06
C GLU A 100 -1.43 -0.76 1.06
N TYR A 101 -0.52 -0.53 0.10
CA TYR A 101 0.76 -1.25 0.05
C TYR A 101 1.58 -1.08 1.33
N LYS A 102 1.70 0.14 1.84
CA LYS A 102 2.35 0.42 3.13
C LYS A 102 1.70 -0.39 4.27
N ASN A 103 0.37 -0.38 4.33
CA ASN A 103 -0.36 -1.06 5.38
C ASN A 103 -0.20 -2.58 5.29
N ASP A 104 -0.13 -3.14 4.09
CA ASP A 104 0.20 -4.55 3.85
C ASP A 104 1.63 -4.90 4.25
N LEU A 105 2.61 -4.06 3.94
CA LEU A 105 3.98 -4.25 4.42
C LEU A 105 4.02 -4.33 5.94
N ASN A 106 3.34 -3.41 6.63
CA ASN A 106 3.27 -3.39 8.09
C ASN A 106 2.52 -4.61 8.65
N ALA A 107 1.42 -5.02 8.02
CA ALA A 107 0.66 -6.21 8.41
C ALA A 107 1.52 -7.47 8.30
N ASN A 108 2.16 -7.67 7.14
CA ASN A 108 3.01 -8.82 6.86
C ASN A 108 4.21 -8.89 7.80
N ALA A 109 4.87 -7.76 8.05
CA ALA A 109 5.98 -7.68 9.01
C ALA A 109 5.54 -7.98 10.45
N SER A 110 4.27 -7.73 10.78
CA SER A 110 3.67 -8.10 12.08
C SER A 110 3.09 -9.52 12.10
N GLY A 111 3.35 -10.35 11.08
CA GLY A 111 2.81 -11.70 10.95
C GLY A 111 1.30 -11.77 10.69
N LYS A 112 0.68 -10.64 10.32
CA LYS A 112 -0.74 -10.55 9.96
C LYS A 112 -0.90 -10.67 8.45
N LYS A 113 -2.02 -11.22 8.01
CA LYS A 113 -2.38 -11.23 6.59
C LYS A 113 -2.64 -9.78 6.14
N GLY A 114 -2.00 -9.37 5.04
CA GLY A 114 -2.36 -8.13 4.35
C GLY A 114 -3.84 -8.09 3.95
N ASN A 115 -4.36 -6.87 3.83
CA ASN A 115 -5.67 -6.59 3.25
C ASN A 115 -5.46 -5.78 1.97
N THR A 116 -5.68 -6.42 0.83
CA THR A 116 -5.54 -5.81 -0.50
C THR A 116 -6.79 -5.06 -0.97
N ASP A 117 -7.74 -4.83 -0.06
CA ASP A 117 -8.94 -4.02 -0.29
C ASP A 117 -9.34 -3.32 1.02
N GLN A 118 -8.48 -2.40 1.46
CA GLN A 118 -8.66 -1.69 2.73
C GLN A 118 -9.86 -0.76 2.74
N TYR A 119 -10.32 -0.37 1.56
CA TYR A 119 -11.42 0.56 1.37
C TYR A 119 -12.72 -0.13 0.99
N SER A 120 -12.85 -1.43 1.29
CA SER A 120 -14.03 -2.23 0.94
C SER A 120 -15.37 -1.70 1.48
N ASP A 121 -15.35 -0.81 2.48
CA ASP A 121 -16.52 -0.12 2.97
C ASP A 121 -16.92 1.12 2.14
N TYR A 122 -16.07 1.59 1.23
CA TYR A 122 -16.31 2.72 0.32
C TYR A 122 -17.05 2.28 -0.95
N THR A 123 -18.26 1.74 -0.77
CA THR A 123 -19.19 1.45 -1.87
C THR A 123 -19.80 2.73 -2.48
N SER A 124 -19.65 3.87 -1.81
CA SER A 124 -20.01 5.21 -2.26
C SER A 124 -19.06 6.26 -1.68
N VAL A 125 -19.10 7.49 -2.22
CA VAL A 125 -18.31 8.62 -1.70
C VAL A 125 -18.86 9.05 -0.34
N LYS A 126 -18.00 9.10 0.69
CA LYS A 126 -18.30 9.52 2.06
C LYS A 126 -17.50 10.78 2.38
N LYS A 127 -18.04 11.97 2.12
CA LYS A 127 -17.35 13.21 2.46
C LYS A 127 -17.35 13.42 3.98
N PRO A 128 -16.19 13.74 4.59
CA PRO A 128 -16.12 13.94 6.02
C PRO A 128 -16.91 15.21 6.40
N ASN A 129 -17.67 15.13 7.50
CA ASN A 129 -18.46 16.25 8.00
C ASN A 129 -17.62 17.04 9.00
N PRO A 130 -17.32 18.33 8.76
CA PRO A 130 -16.44 19.12 9.61
C PRO A 130 -16.97 19.34 11.03
N LYS A 131 -18.27 19.07 11.26
CA LYS A 131 -18.88 19.14 12.60
C LYS A 131 -18.64 17.89 13.44
N ASP A 132 -18.19 16.80 12.83
CA ASP A 132 -17.94 15.55 13.53
C ASP A 132 -16.56 15.64 14.18
N SER A 133 -16.46 15.40 15.49
CA SER A 133 -15.18 15.47 16.22
C SER A 133 -14.12 14.51 15.71
N GLU A 134 -14.54 13.48 14.97
CA GLU A 134 -13.65 12.50 14.33
C GLU A 134 -13.03 13.00 13.01
N PHE A 135 -13.55 14.10 12.43
CA PHE A 135 -13.10 14.71 11.19
C PHE A 135 -11.58 14.99 11.15
N LEU A 136 -11.01 15.43 12.27
CA LEU A 136 -9.58 15.77 12.35
C LEU A 136 -8.65 14.55 12.29
N TYR A 137 -9.19 13.33 12.39
CA TYR A 137 -8.45 12.08 12.30
C TYR A 137 -8.49 11.42 10.92
N ASP A 138 -9.27 11.97 9.99
CA ASP A 138 -9.32 11.49 8.61
C ASP A 138 -8.11 11.98 7.80
N PHE A 139 -7.73 11.16 6.82
CA PHE A 139 -6.68 11.53 5.88
C PHE A 139 -7.16 12.62 4.93
N PHE A 140 -6.30 13.59 4.65
CA PHE A 140 -6.40 14.48 3.51
C PHE A 140 -5.17 14.34 2.61
N TYR A 141 -5.34 14.71 1.35
CA TYR A 141 -4.31 14.73 0.33
C TYR A 141 -3.64 16.11 0.29
N MET A 142 -2.32 16.10 0.32
CA MET A 142 -1.47 17.28 0.20
C MET A 142 -0.50 17.09 -0.96
N ASP A 143 -0.53 18.03 -1.91
CA ASP A 143 0.36 18.01 -3.07
C ASP A 143 1.79 18.38 -2.64
N LYS A 144 2.80 17.85 -3.35
CA LYS A 144 4.21 18.23 -3.16
C LYS A 144 4.47 19.73 -3.31
N SER A 145 3.62 20.45 -4.04
CA SER A 145 3.64 21.91 -4.20
C SER A 145 2.92 22.68 -3.09
N SER A 146 2.45 21.99 -2.04
CA SER A 146 1.88 22.64 -0.86
C SER A 146 2.85 23.68 -0.27
N ASN A 147 2.29 24.79 0.17
CA ASN A 147 3.02 25.87 0.83
C ASN A 147 2.92 25.80 2.38
N ARG A 148 2.36 24.72 2.94
CA ARG A 148 2.34 24.52 4.39
C ARG A 148 3.77 24.35 4.91
N GLU A 149 4.15 25.21 5.86
CA GLU A 149 5.51 25.37 6.39
C GLU A 149 6.11 24.08 7.00
N ASP A 150 5.26 23.13 7.40
CA ASP A 150 5.66 21.88 8.05
C ASP A 150 6.18 20.82 7.06
N THR A 151 6.34 21.20 5.78
CA THR A 151 6.62 20.29 4.69
C THR A 151 8.02 20.46 4.08
N ASP A 152 9.06 20.14 4.84
CA ASP A 152 10.48 20.12 4.41
C ASP A 152 10.80 19.12 3.25
N ASN A 153 9.79 18.60 2.56
CA ASN A 153 9.92 17.55 1.56
C ASN A 153 9.04 17.83 0.34
N HIS A 154 9.27 18.96 -0.34
CA HIS A 154 8.65 19.41 -1.62
C HIS A 154 8.80 18.41 -2.80
N GLN A 155 9.38 17.24 -2.55
CA GLN A 155 9.53 16.17 -3.52
C GLN A 155 8.39 15.15 -3.45
N TYR A 156 7.60 15.13 -2.37
CA TYR A 156 6.60 14.10 -2.11
C TYR A 156 5.20 14.68 -1.90
N ASN A 157 4.22 14.07 -2.56
CA ASN A 157 2.82 14.16 -2.20
C ASN A 157 2.62 13.44 -0.85
N ARG A 158 1.54 13.76 -0.12
CA ARG A 158 1.24 13.11 1.17
C ARG A 158 -0.23 12.76 1.30
N LEU A 159 -0.47 11.59 1.88
CA LEU A 159 -1.69 11.31 2.63
C LEU A 159 -1.37 11.49 4.10
N THR A 160 -1.94 12.52 4.71
CA THR A 160 -1.65 12.91 6.09
C THR A 160 -2.94 13.02 6.91
N ARG A 161 -2.87 12.64 8.19
CA ARG A 161 -3.90 12.99 9.18
C ARG A 161 -3.39 14.25 9.84
N ASN A 162 -4.23 15.28 9.94
CA ASN A 162 -3.96 16.57 10.62
C ASN A 162 -2.72 17.41 10.16
N GLY A 163 -1.80 16.86 9.36
CA GLY A 163 -0.60 17.57 8.88
C GLY A 163 0.60 17.53 9.84
N ASP A 164 0.53 16.83 10.97
CA ASP A 164 1.61 16.76 11.98
C ASP A 164 2.81 15.90 11.57
N GLY A 165 2.76 15.28 10.38
CA GLY A 165 3.83 14.47 9.81
C GLY A 165 3.96 13.06 10.41
N THR A 166 3.13 12.71 11.39
CA THR A 166 3.19 11.47 12.15
C THR A 166 2.20 10.47 11.55
N ALA A 167 2.66 9.27 11.20
CA ALA A 167 1.89 8.25 10.46
C ALA A 167 1.51 8.59 9.00
N ASP A 168 2.08 9.65 8.43
CA ASP A 168 1.93 10.04 7.03
C ASP A 168 2.40 8.93 6.06
N THR A 169 1.71 8.84 4.93
CA THR A 169 2.24 8.19 3.73
C THR A 169 2.74 9.28 2.79
N MET A 170 4.04 9.47 2.72
CA MET A 170 4.66 10.35 1.72
C MET A 170 4.95 9.52 0.47
N PHE A 171 4.67 10.05 -0.71
CA PHE A 171 4.92 9.31 -1.94
C PHE A 171 5.28 10.23 -3.12
N LYS A 172 6.04 9.69 -4.06
CA LYS A 172 6.46 10.36 -5.28
C LYS A 172 6.26 9.41 -6.45
N VAL A 173 5.63 9.90 -7.50
CA VAL A 173 5.40 9.17 -8.74
C VAL A 173 6.48 9.57 -9.75
N ASP A 174 7.31 8.61 -10.16
CA ASP A 174 8.40 8.81 -11.11
C ASP A 174 8.27 7.81 -12.27
N GLY A 175 7.69 8.24 -13.39
CA GLY A 175 7.51 7.38 -14.56
C GLY A 175 6.65 6.15 -14.26
N SER A 176 7.23 4.95 -14.31
CA SER A 176 6.54 3.68 -14.02
C SER A 176 6.53 3.28 -12.55
N ASP A 177 7.21 4.03 -11.68
CA ASP A 177 7.44 3.66 -10.29
C ASP A 177 6.83 4.68 -9.32
N VAL A 178 6.57 4.20 -8.10
CA VAL A 178 6.13 4.99 -6.97
C VAL A 178 7.11 4.75 -5.82
N THR A 179 7.79 5.80 -5.37
CA THR A 179 8.59 5.78 -4.14
C THR A 179 7.72 6.20 -2.97
N ILE A 180 7.66 5.37 -1.94
CA ILE A 180 6.85 5.55 -0.74
C ILE A 180 7.80 5.72 0.44
N LYS A 181 7.61 6.78 1.22
CA LYS A 181 8.35 7.09 2.43
C LYS A 181 7.39 7.12 3.62
N TYR A 182 7.68 6.31 4.63
CA TYR A 182 6.81 6.07 5.77
C TYR A 182 7.62 5.62 6.99
N GLN A 183 7.00 5.65 8.17
CA GLN A 183 7.59 5.09 9.40
C GLN A 183 7.23 3.62 9.51
N ASP A 184 8.26 2.76 9.55
CA ASP A 184 8.10 1.31 9.62
C ASP A 184 7.79 0.87 11.06
N MET A 185 6.52 1.00 11.43
CA MET A 185 6.06 0.69 12.78
C MET A 185 6.17 -0.79 13.13
N ALA A 186 6.20 -1.67 12.13
CA ALA A 186 6.35 -3.11 12.37
C ALA A 186 7.76 -3.46 12.88
N HIS A 187 8.77 -2.63 12.56
CA HIS A 187 10.15 -2.79 13.02
C HIS A 187 10.60 -1.69 14.00
N ALA A 188 9.67 -0.91 14.55
CA ALA A 188 9.96 0.21 15.44
C ALA A 188 10.45 -0.22 16.85
N GLY A 189 10.19 -1.46 17.26
CA GLY A 189 10.46 -1.94 18.62
C GLY A 189 9.64 -1.15 19.64
N ASN A 190 10.30 -0.54 20.64
CA ASN A 190 9.64 0.25 21.69
C ASN A 190 9.53 1.75 21.35
N LYS A 191 9.88 2.16 20.12
CA LYS A 191 9.83 3.56 19.72
C LYS A 191 8.39 3.98 19.46
N THR A 192 8.08 5.21 19.82
CA THR A 192 6.85 5.88 19.37
C THR A 192 6.90 6.16 17.87
N VAL A 193 5.75 6.53 17.29
CA VAL A 193 5.66 6.92 15.87
C VAL A 193 6.61 8.09 15.57
N ALA A 194 6.64 9.10 16.45
CA ALA A 194 7.53 10.26 16.31
C ALA A 194 9.03 9.94 16.41
N GLU A 195 9.41 8.90 17.15
CA GLU A 195 10.82 8.47 17.30
C GLU A 195 11.26 7.49 16.19
N THR A 196 10.30 6.97 15.42
CA THR A 196 10.57 6.00 14.37
C THR A 196 11.11 6.72 13.13
N PRO A 197 12.30 6.37 12.63
CA PRO A 197 12.84 6.99 11.43
C PRO A 197 12.00 6.61 10.21
N PHE A 198 11.93 7.53 9.25
CA PHE A 198 11.35 7.22 7.95
C PHE A 198 12.22 6.22 7.19
N THR A 199 11.58 5.24 6.58
CA THR A 199 12.16 4.34 5.57
C THR A 199 11.58 4.67 4.20
N SER A 200 12.16 4.10 3.14
CA SER A 200 11.66 4.26 1.78
C SER A 200 11.59 2.93 1.04
N LYS A 201 10.55 2.77 0.22
CA LYS A 201 10.32 1.62 -0.66
C LYS A 201 9.93 2.13 -2.04
N THR A 202 10.47 1.51 -3.08
CA THR A 202 10.04 1.75 -4.46
C THR A 202 9.26 0.54 -4.94
N VAL A 203 8.11 0.79 -5.56
CA VAL A 203 7.20 -0.22 -6.10
C VAL A 203 6.70 0.24 -7.46
N SER A 204 6.51 -0.68 -8.39
CA SER A 204 6.01 -0.32 -9.73
C SER A 204 4.52 0.00 -9.69
N LYS A 205 4.08 0.94 -10.55
CA LYS A 205 2.65 1.23 -10.78
C LYS A 205 1.89 -0.04 -11.16
N ALA A 206 2.49 -0.86 -12.04
CA ALA A 206 1.91 -2.12 -12.47
C ALA A 206 1.62 -3.07 -11.29
N TYR A 207 2.53 -3.16 -10.31
CA TYR A 207 2.31 -3.96 -9.11
C TYR A 207 1.16 -3.40 -8.27
N LEU A 208 1.15 -2.09 -8.02
CA LEU A 208 0.09 -1.44 -7.25
C LEU A 208 -1.28 -1.67 -7.90
N ILE A 209 -1.39 -1.46 -9.21
CA ILE A 209 -2.63 -1.64 -9.97
C ILE A 209 -3.09 -3.10 -9.93
N ASN A 210 -2.19 -4.05 -10.19
CA ASN A 210 -2.54 -5.47 -10.22
C ASN A 210 -2.86 -6.05 -8.83
N THR A 211 -2.43 -5.40 -7.75
CA THR A 211 -2.66 -5.87 -6.37
C THR A 211 -3.91 -5.24 -5.75
N TYR A 212 -4.04 -3.91 -5.87
CA TYR A 212 -5.03 -3.12 -5.13
C TYR A 212 -6.12 -2.49 -6.01
N TYR A 213 -6.01 -2.59 -7.35
CA TYR A 213 -6.93 -1.92 -8.29
C TYR A 213 -7.37 -2.84 -9.45
N LYS A 214 -7.24 -4.16 -9.25
CA LYS A 214 -7.41 -5.17 -10.32
C LYS A 214 -8.86 -5.44 -10.65
N THR A 215 -9.67 -5.65 -9.62
CA THR A 215 -11.09 -6.03 -9.78
C THR A 215 -11.99 -4.80 -9.87
N SER A 216 -13.16 -4.95 -10.49
CA SER A 216 -14.14 -3.85 -10.55
C SER A 216 -14.57 -3.38 -9.15
N ALA A 217 -14.65 -4.29 -8.17
CA ALA A 217 -14.97 -3.93 -6.78
C ALA A 217 -13.87 -3.05 -6.16
N GLN A 218 -12.60 -3.49 -6.24
CA GLN A 218 -11.45 -2.71 -5.76
C GLN A 218 -11.40 -1.31 -6.40
N ARG A 219 -11.65 -1.21 -7.71
CA ARG A 219 -11.69 0.08 -8.41
C ARG A 219 -12.73 1.01 -7.80
N VAL A 220 -13.96 0.52 -7.60
CA VAL A 220 -15.04 1.30 -6.97
C VAL A 220 -14.63 1.76 -5.57
N HIS A 221 -14.07 0.87 -4.75
CA HIS A 221 -13.64 1.16 -3.39
C HIS A 221 -12.56 2.25 -3.34
N VAL A 222 -11.49 2.08 -4.11
CA VAL A 222 -10.37 3.03 -4.20
C VAL A 222 -10.85 4.37 -4.76
N ASP A 223 -11.61 4.38 -5.85
CA ASP A 223 -12.09 5.62 -6.48
C ASP A 223 -12.99 6.40 -5.52
N ASN A 224 -13.88 5.71 -4.82
CA ASN A 224 -14.75 6.34 -3.85
C ASN A 224 -13.96 6.86 -2.65
N TYR A 225 -12.97 6.13 -2.15
CA TYR A 225 -12.09 6.62 -1.08
C TYR A 225 -11.30 7.85 -1.52
N ALA A 226 -10.67 7.82 -2.70
CA ALA A 226 -9.91 8.94 -3.25
C ALA A 226 -10.78 10.20 -3.42
N LYS A 227 -12.06 10.03 -3.80
CA LYS A 227 -13.05 11.12 -3.86
C LYS A 227 -13.55 11.57 -2.48
N SER A 228 -13.51 10.69 -1.48
CA SER A 228 -13.98 10.97 -0.11
C SER A 228 -12.99 11.83 0.66
N ILE A 229 -11.69 11.55 0.54
CA ILE A 229 -10.65 12.33 1.22
C ILE A 229 -10.54 13.74 0.63
N LEU A 230 -10.34 14.71 1.51
CA LEU A 230 -10.20 16.11 1.14
C LEU A 230 -8.86 16.38 0.46
N ASN A 231 -8.80 17.41 -0.37
CA ASN A 231 -7.54 18.07 -0.73
C ASN A 231 -7.20 19.14 0.32
N GLU A 232 -5.96 19.61 0.33
CA GLU A 232 -5.46 20.62 1.26
C GLU A 232 -6.35 21.88 1.36
N ASP A 233 -6.80 22.43 0.22
CA ASP A 233 -7.66 23.61 0.19
C ASP A 233 -9.02 23.37 0.86
N GLU A 234 -9.58 22.17 0.68
CA GLU A 234 -10.84 21.77 1.31
C GLU A 234 -10.63 21.59 2.82
N TYR A 235 -9.56 20.90 3.21
CA TYR A 235 -9.20 20.70 4.61
C TYR A 235 -9.00 22.03 5.34
N SER A 236 -8.26 22.97 4.73
CA SER A 236 -7.92 24.27 5.33
C SER A 236 -9.14 25.17 5.53
N LYS A 237 -10.18 25.03 4.72
CA LYS A 237 -11.45 25.75 4.92
C LYS A 237 -12.19 25.26 6.16
N HIS A 238 -12.03 23.98 6.49
CA HIS A 238 -12.71 23.34 7.62
C HIS A 238 -11.92 23.43 8.92
N SER A 239 -10.59 23.49 8.88
CA SER A 239 -9.77 23.64 10.09
C SER A 239 -9.79 25.05 10.68
N ASN A 240 -10.16 26.05 9.89
CA ASN A 240 -10.19 27.47 10.28
C ASN A 240 -11.59 28.02 10.59
N SER A 241 -12.62 27.17 10.53
CA SER A 241 -14.03 27.50 10.78
C SER A 241 -14.50 27.01 12.14
#